data_AF-A0A7S0F8E4-F1
#
_entry.id   AF-A0A7S0F8E4-F1
#
_cell.length_a   1.000
_cell.length_b   1.000
_cell.length_c   1.000
_cell.angle_alpha   90.00
_cell.angle_beta   90.00
_cell.angle_gamma   90.00
#
_symmetry.space_group_name_H-M   'P 1'
#
loop_
_entity.id
_entity.type
_entity.pdbx_description
1 polymer ?
#
loop_
_entity_poly.entity_id
_entity_poly.type
_entity_poly.pdbx_seq_one_letter_code
_entity_poly.pdbx_strand_id
1 'polypeptide(L)'
;PSGGPASGSSPDVGPEARQATLAFSCGDLVEVSGLTSEAGRHLNGQQAVVIGHDEERCRVEVRCDELGGRVQCLKPQNLRKLPLMIGDFVEVIGLESQSGQRLNGDKGTIKRYVEETGRWEVQFIPYKLVRLKAENLQRVDTAPFEGRV
;
A
#
# COMPACT_ATOMS: atom_id res chain seq x y z
N PRO A 1 42.03 -25.44 17.20
CA PRO A 1 41.53 -24.04 17.11
C PRO A 1 42.21 -23.27 15.97
N SER A 2 41.49 -23.08 14.86
CA SER A 2 41.79 -22.13 13.77
C SER A 2 40.82 -22.48 12.63
N GLY A 3 39.60 -21.96 12.60
CA GLY A 3 39.33 -20.56 12.33
C GLY A 3 39.34 -20.36 10.80
N GLY A 4 38.34 -20.93 10.12
CA GLY A 4 38.16 -20.71 8.68
C GLY A 4 37.66 -19.28 8.43
N PRO A 5 38.14 -18.58 7.38
CA PRO A 5 37.61 -17.27 7.05
C PRO A 5 36.18 -17.41 6.54
N ALA A 6 35.23 -16.80 7.25
CA ALA A 6 33.90 -16.52 6.75
C ALA A 6 34.03 -15.48 5.64
N SER A 7 34.17 -15.93 4.39
CA SER A 7 33.90 -15.09 3.22
C SER A 7 32.42 -14.73 3.26
N GLY A 8 32.11 -13.54 3.74
CA GLY A 8 30.82 -12.90 3.55
C GLY A 8 30.65 -12.66 2.05
N SER A 9 30.02 -13.61 1.37
CA SER A 9 29.60 -13.45 -0.02
C SER A 9 28.72 -12.21 -0.11
N SER A 10 29.22 -11.17 -0.78
CA SER A 10 28.37 -10.11 -1.29
C SER A 10 27.22 -10.76 -2.05
N PRO A 11 25.95 -10.48 -1.75
CA PRO A 11 24.86 -11.00 -2.54
C PRO A 11 24.98 -10.35 -3.92
N ASP A 12 25.33 -11.15 -4.92
CA ASP A 12 25.24 -10.77 -6.33
C ASP A 12 23.77 -10.45 -6.61
N VAL A 13 23.42 -9.17 -6.54
CA VAL A 13 22.05 -8.74 -6.77
C VAL A 13 21.85 -8.65 -8.28
N GLY A 14 21.26 -9.71 -8.85
CA GLY A 14 21.04 -9.82 -10.28
C GLY A 14 20.24 -8.65 -10.88
N PRO A 15 20.41 -8.37 -12.18
CA PRO A 15 19.83 -7.21 -12.86
C PRO A 15 18.30 -7.15 -12.78
N GLU A 16 17.63 -8.30 -12.66
CA GLU A 16 16.18 -8.40 -12.51
C GLU A 16 15.67 -7.74 -11.21
N ALA A 17 16.41 -7.88 -10.11
CA ALA A 17 16.05 -7.27 -8.83
C ALA A 17 16.18 -5.74 -8.85
N ARG A 18 17.17 -5.22 -9.59
CA ARG A 18 17.34 -3.78 -9.84
C ARG A 18 16.19 -3.21 -10.68
N GLN A 19 15.77 -3.95 -11.70
CA GLN A 19 14.69 -3.53 -12.58
C GLN A 19 13.34 -3.53 -11.86
N ALA A 20 13.12 -4.47 -10.95
CA ALA A 20 11.93 -4.50 -10.10
C ALA A 20 11.90 -3.35 -9.08
N THR A 21 13.05 -2.83 -8.63
CA THR A 21 13.09 -1.64 -7.76
C THR A 21 12.65 -0.39 -8.51
N LEU A 22 12.98 -0.26 -9.79
CA LEU A 22 12.53 0.84 -10.67
C LEU A 22 11.02 0.85 -10.91
N ALA A 23 10.34 -0.27 -10.64
CA ALA A 23 8.89 -0.32 -10.73
C ALA A 23 8.23 0.58 -9.68
N PHE A 24 8.91 0.91 -8.58
CA PHE A 24 8.40 1.76 -7.50
C PHE A 24 9.07 3.13 -7.52
N SER A 25 8.34 4.17 -7.12
CA SER A 25 8.80 5.54 -7.01
C SER A 25 8.49 6.07 -5.61
N CYS A 26 9.30 7.01 -5.13
CA CYS A 26 9.02 7.67 -3.85
C CYS A 26 7.62 8.31 -3.88
N GLY A 27 6.83 8.06 -2.84
CA GLY A 27 5.42 8.44 -2.77
C GLY A 27 4.44 7.38 -3.27
N ASP A 28 4.91 6.31 -3.92
CA ASP A 28 4.04 5.20 -4.30
C ASP A 28 3.45 4.54 -3.06
N LEU A 29 2.16 4.22 -3.16
CA LEU A 29 1.43 3.46 -2.16
C LEU A 29 1.60 1.98 -2.45
N VAL A 30 1.97 1.22 -1.42
CA VAL A 30 2.22 -0.21 -1.56
C VAL A 30 1.60 -1.01 -0.42
N GLU A 31 1.16 -2.20 -0.73
CA GLU A 31 0.81 -3.24 0.23
C GLU A 31 1.99 -4.22 0.35
N VAL A 32 2.32 -4.58 1.58
CA VAL A 32 3.27 -5.64 1.87
C VAL A 32 2.58 -7.00 1.74
N SER A 33 3.17 -7.92 0.98
CA SER A 33 2.65 -9.27 0.79
C SER A 33 3.76 -10.29 0.59
N GLY A 34 3.44 -11.58 0.72
CA GLY A 34 4.37 -12.67 0.40
C GLY A 34 5.50 -12.88 1.41
N LEU A 35 5.48 -12.25 2.58
CA LEU A 35 6.44 -12.51 3.64
C LEU A 35 6.09 -13.81 4.37
N THR A 36 6.99 -14.79 4.32
CA THR A 36 6.81 -16.10 4.96
C THR A 36 7.58 -16.25 6.27
N SER A 37 8.53 -15.35 6.55
CA SER A 37 9.32 -15.39 7.78
C SER A 37 8.47 -15.05 9.00
N GLU A 38 8.82 -15.60 10.15
CA GLU A 38 8.14 -15.31 11.43
C GLU A 38 8.16 -13.82 11.77
N ALA A 39 9.29 -13.15 11.51
CA ALA A 39 9.43 -11.71 11.71
C ALA A 39 8.67 -10.87 10.68
N GLY A 40 8.26 -11.43 9.54
CA GLY A 40 7.66 -10.68 8.42
C GLY A 40 6.18 -10.95 8.18
N ARG A 41 5.67 -12.13 8.55
CA ARG A 41 4.28 -12.53 8.22
C ARG A 41 3.21 -11.58 8.76
N HIS A 42 3.47 -10.93 9.89
CA HIS A 42 2.55 -9.97 10.51
C HIS A 42 2.48 -8.63 9.76
N LEU A 43 3.42 -8.40 8.83
CA LEU A 43 3.41 -7.23 7.96
C LEU A 43 2.59 -7.47 6.68
N ASN A 44 2.21 -8.71 6.36
CA ASN A 44 1.37 -8.96 5.19
C ASN A 44 0.00 -8.26 5.36
N GLY A 45 -0.47 -7.61 4.30
CA GLY A 45 -1.68 -6.79 4.28
C GLY A 45 -1.48 -5.37 4.83
N GLN A 46 -0.30 -5.05 5.40
CA GLN A 46 0.00 -3.70 5.87
C GLN A 46 0.28 -2.76 4.70
N GLN A 47 -0.23 -1.54 4.79
CA GLN A 47 -0.01 -0.50 3.81
C GLN A 47 1.19 0.37 4.20
N ALA A 48 1.91 0.83 3.19
CA ALA A 48 3.08 1.66 3.36
C ALA A 48 3.26 2.63 2.20
N VAL A 49 4.01 3.68 2.46
CA VAL A 49 4.45 4.63 1.43
C VAL A 49 5.91 4.37 1.13
N VAL A 50 6.26 4.27 -0.16
CA VAL A 50 7.66 4.19 -0.59
C VAL A 50 8.34 5.52 -0.27
N ILE A 51 9.41 5.48 0.53
CA ILE A 51 10.15 6.68 0.94
C ILE A 51 11.57 6.73 0.37
N GLY A 52 12.06 5.62 -0.17
CA GLY A 52 13.44 5.50 -0.62
C GLY A 52 13.75 4.11 -1.17
N HIS A 53 14.95 3.97 -1.72
CA HIS A 53 15.44 2.75 -2.33
C HIS A 53 16.84 2.47 -1.76
N ASP A 54 17.07 1.25 -1.29
CA ASP A 54 18.37 0.75 -0.89
C ASP A 54 18.99 0.07 -2.12
N GLU A 55 19.83 0.80 -2.84
CA GLU A 55 20.47 0.32 -4.07
C GLU A 55 21.46 -0.82 -3.82
N GLU A 56 22.14 -0.81 -2.66
CA GLU A 56 23.13 -1.83 -2.29
C GLU A 56 22.47 -3.19 -2.10
N ARG A 57 21.28 -3.22 -1.49
CA ARG A 57 20.52 -4.44 -1.23
C ARG A 57 19.41 -4.69 -2.24
N CYS A 58 19.24 -3.77 -3.20
CA CYS A 58 18.11 -3.64 -4.12
C CYS A 58 16.77 -3.89 -3.43
N ARG A 59 16.54 -3.14 -2.35
CA ARG A 59 15.31 -3.17 -1.56
C ARG A 59 14.60 -1.82 -1.67
N VAL A 60 13.30 -1.85 -1.48
CA VAL A 60 12.47 -0.65 -1.39
C VAL A 60 12.30 -0.32 0.08
N GLU A 61 12.58 0.92 0.45
CA GLU A 61 12.32 1.44 1.78
C GLU A 61 10.89 1.97 1.83
N VAL A 62 10.10 1.39 2.72
CA VAL A 62 8.68 1.73 2.88
C VAL A 62 8.40 2.14 4.32
N ARG A 63 7.59 3.18 4.51
CA ARG A 63 7.14 3.64 5.83
C ARG A 63 5.71 3.13 6.08
N CYS A 64 5.55 2.28 7.09
CA CYS A 64 4.26 1.74 7.52
C CYS A 64 3.68 2.62 8.64
N ASP A 65 2.74 3.50 8.32
CA ASP A 65 2.15 4.41 9.32
C ASP A 65 1.28 3.68 10.35
N GLU A 66 0.59 2.60 9.95
CA GLU A 66 -0.16 1.72 10.86
C GLU A 66 0.71 1.07 11.95
N LEU A 67 2.02 0.95 11.71
CA LEU A 67 2.99 0.37 12.65
C LEU A 67 3.76 1.45 13.42
N GLY A 68 3.19 2.65 13.56
CA GLY A 68 3.82 3.77 14.24
C GLY A 68 4.93 4.44 13.40
N GLY A 69 4.80 4.40 12.07
CA GLY A 69 5.73 5.05 11.14
C GLY A 69 7.07 4.32 10.98
N ARG A 70 7.12 3.02 11.27
CA ARG A 70 8.34 2.22 11.11
C ARG A 70 8.74 2.10 9.64
N VAL A 71 10.04 2.23 9.38
CA VAL A 71 10.62 2.01 8.04
C VAL A 71 11.03 0.55 7.91
N GLN A 72 10.68 -0.06 6.76
CA GLN A 72 11.02 -1.44 6.42
C GLN A 72 11.71 -1.50 5.06
N CYS A 73 12.77 -2.31 4.96
CA CYS A 73 13.50 -2.54 3.72
C CYS A 73 13.06 -3.87 3.10
N LEU A 74 12.12 -3.80 2.15
CA LEU A 74 11.47 -4.98 1.58
C LEU A 74 11.92 -5.25 0.16
N LYS A 75 11.88 -6.51 -0.26
CA LYS A 75 12.13 -6.86 -1.66
C LYS A 75 10.97 -6.35 -2.52
N PRO A 76 11.22 -5.83 -3.73
CA PRO A 76 10.18 -5.40 -4.66
C PRO A 76 9.06 -6.45 -4.88
N GLN A 77 9.43 -7.73 -4.96
CA GLN A 77 8.48 -8.85 -5.13
C GLN A 77 7.49 -9.02 -3.96
N ASN A 78 7.80 -8.46 -2.79
CA ASN A 78 6.94 -8.48 -1.59
C ASN A 78 6.09 -7.21 -1.49
N LEU A 79 6.10 -6.36 -2.51
CA LEU A 79 5.34 -5.12 -2.57
C LEU A 79 4.38 -5.16 -3.75
N ARG A 80 3.17 -4.66 -3.51
CA ARG A 80 2.14 -4.48 -4.54
C ARG A 80 1.74 -3.02 -4.56
N LYS A 81 1.82 -2.37 -5.72
CA LYS A 81 1.31 -1.00 -5.83
C LYS A 81 -0.19 -0.98 -5.57
N LEU A 82 -0.61 -0.04 -4.73
CA LEU A 82 -2.00 0.27 -4.49
C LEU A 82 -2.34 1.61 -5.16
N PRO A 83 -3.50 1.72 -5.81
CA PRO A 83 -3.95 2.99 -6.37
C PRO A 83 -4.48 3.96 -5.31
N LEU A 84 -4.75 3.49 -4.09
CA LEU A 84 -5.42 4.22 -3.01
C LEU A 84 -4.81 3.83 -1.65
N MET A 85 -5.00 4.65 -0.62
CA MET A 85 -4.59 4.37 0.77
C MET A 85 -5.71 4.61 1.78
N ILE A 86 -5.57 4.01 2.97
CA ILE A 86 -6.39 4.40 4.12
C ILE A 86 -6.24 5.89 4.40
N GLY A 87 -7.38 6.57 4.62
CA GLY A 87 -7.45 8.00 4.81
C GLY A 87 -7.68 8.80 3.53
N ASP A 88 -7.49 8.20 2.33
CA ASP A 88 -7.80 8.89 1.09
C ASP A 88 -9.27 9.28 1.04
N PHE A 89 -9.52 10.51 0.58
CA PHE A 89 -10.85 10.96 0.21
C PHE A 89 -11.12 10.52 -1.23
N VAL A 90 -12.22 9.80 -1.42
CA VAL A 90 -12.55 9.16 -2.69
C VAL A 90 -13.99 9.46 -3.08
N GLU A 91 -14.21 9.54 -4.39
CA GLU A 91 -15.52 9.58 -5.02
C GLU A 91 -15.80 8.22 -5.69
N VAL A 92 -17.03 7.75 -5.56
CA VAL A 92 -17.46 6.51 -6.19
C VAL A 92 -17.80 6.75 -7.65
N ILE A 93 -17.27 5.91 -8.53
CA ILE A 93 -17.50 6.00 -9.97
C ILE A 93 -17.77 4.63 -10.59
N GLY A 94 -18.46 4.62 -11.74
CA GLY A 94 -18.52 3.45 -12.61
C GLY A 94 -19.28 2.24 -12.04
N LEU A 95 -20.11 2.38 -11.01
CA LEU A 95 -21.02 1.30 -10.60
C LEU A 95 -22.20 1.22 -11.57
N GLU A 96 -22.39 0.04 -12.17
CA GLU A 96 -23.45 -0.20 -13.17
C GLU A 96 -24.71 -0.85 -12.60
N SER A 97 -24.61 -1.50 -11.43
CA SER A 97 -25.78 -2.14 -10.80
C SER A 97 -26.82 -1.10 -10.36
N GLN A 98 -28.10 -1.43 -10.43
CA GLN A 98 -29.17 -0.49 -10.07
C GLN A 98 -29.04 0.06 -8.64
N SER A 99 -28.57 -0.76 -7.70
CA SER A 99 -28.30 -0.34 -6.32
C SER A 99 -26.99 0.45 -6.19
N GLY A 100 -25.99 0.16 -7.02
CA GLY A 100 -24.69 0.82 -7.03
C GLY A 100 -24.69 2.17 -7.74
N GLN A 101 -25.48 2.35 -8.79
CA GLN A 101 -25.55 3.62 -9.53
C GLN A 101 -25.93 4.80 -8.63
N ARG A 102 -26.73 4.56 -7.59
CA ARG A 102 -27.12 5.57 -6.60
C ARG A 102 -25.97 6.06 -5.72
N LEU A 103 -24.86 5.34 -5.69
CA LEU A 103 -23.64 5.72 -4.97
C LEU A 103 -22.66 6.48 -5.86
N ASN A 104 -22.79 6.43 -7.19
CA ASN A 104 -21.87 7.16 -8.06
C ASN A 104 -21.98 8.67 -7.78
N GLY A 105 -20.84 9.33 -7.58
CA GLY A 105 -20.76 10.72 -7.15
C GLY A 105 -20.72 10.92 -5.63
N ASP A 106 -21.08 9.91 -4.83
CA ASP A 106 -20.93 9.99 -3.38
C ASP A 106 -19.44 9.98 -3.01
N LYS A 107 -19.10 10.76 -1.97
CA LYS A 107 -17.73 10.92 -1.48
C LYS A 107 -17.58 10.39 -0.08
N GLY A 108 -16.44 9.78 0.20
CA GLY A 108 -16.15 9.20 1.50
C GLY A 108 -14.66 9.02 1.75
N THR A 109 -14.32 8.58 2.95
CA THR A 109 -12.94 8.33 3.35
C THR A 109 -12.68 6.83 3.40
N ILE A 110 -11.57 6.39 2.82
CA ILE A 110 -11.13 4.99 2.96
C ILE A 110 -10.76 4.72 4.42
N LYS A 111 -11.34 3.65 4.99
CA LYS A 111 -11.04 3.22 6.35
C LYS A 111 -10.09 2.04 6.43
N ARG A 112 -10.22 1.08 5.50
CA ARG A 112 -9.33 -0.08 5.41
C ARG A 112 -9.44 -0.78 4.07
N TYR A 113 -8.42 -1.56 3.75
CA TYR A 113 -8.46 -2.55 2.68
C TYR A 113 -8.87 -3.92 3.25
N VAL A 114 -9.71 -4.65 2.53
CA VAL A 114 -10.21 -5.98 2.91
C VAL A 114 -9.59 -7.01 1.98
N GLU A 115 -8.43 -7.53 2.37
CA GLU A 115 -7.60 -8.46 1.58
C GLU A 115 -8.41 -9.66 1.06
N GLU A 116 -9.25 -10.26 1.92
CA GLU A 116 -10.11 -11.42 1.57
C GLU A 116 -10.95 -11.18 0.31
N THR A 117 -11.39 -9.94 0.09
CA THR A 117 -12.28 -9.60 -1.03
C THR A 117 -11.63 -8.71 -2.08
N GLY A 118 -10.42 -8.21 -1.83
CA GLY A 118 -9.75 -7.20 -2.64
C GLY A 118 -10.52 -5.87 -2.74
N ARG A 119 -11.28 -5.51 -1.70
CA ARG A 119 -12.15 -4.31 -1.70
C ARG A 119 -11.74 -3.32 -0.62
N TRP A 120 -11.98 -2.04 -0.90
CA TRP A 120 -11.80 -0.93 0.02
C TRP A 120 -13.09 -0.68 0.78
N GLU A 121 -12.99 -0.58 2.11
CA GLU A 121 -14.09 -0.14 2.96
C GLU A 121 -14.06 1.38 3.07
N VAL A 122 -15.08 2.03 2.50
CA VAL A 122 -15.22 3.49 2.42
C VAL A 122 -16.34 3.95 3.36
N GLN A 123 -16.04 4.93 4.19
CA GLN A 123 -17.02 5.59 5.07
C GLN A 123 -17.56 6.85 4.42
N PHE A 124 -18.87 6.84 4.15
CA PHE A 124 -19.65 7.98 3.68
C PHE A 124 -20.33 8.68 4.85
N ILE A 125 -20.51 9.99 4.72
CA ILE A 125 -21.26 10.83 5.66
C ILE A 125 -22.77 10.58 5.46
N PRO A 126 -23.60 10.43 6.51
CA PRO A 126 -23.21 10.56 7.91
C PRO A 126 -22.47 9.34 8.49
N TYR A 127 -22.85 8.08 8.20
CA TYR A 127 -22.17 6.91 8.81
C TYR A 127 -22.25 5.61 7.98
N LYS A 128 -22.36 5.69 6.65
CA LYS A 128 -22.53 4.50 5.82
C LYS A 128 -21.17 3.91 5.42
N LEU A 129 -20.92 2.64 5.76
CA LEU A 129 -19.74 1.90 5.27
C LEU A 129 -20.11 1.06 4.05
N VAL A 130 -19.34 1.18 2.97
CA VAL A 130 -19.52 0.38 1.75
C VAL A 130 -18.19 -0.21 1.31
N ARG A 131 -18.21 -1.45 0.82
CA ARG A 131 -17.03 -2.13 0.27
C ARG A 131 -17.03 -2.04 -1.25
N LEU A 132 -16.06 -1.32 -1.79
CA LEU A 132 -15.95 -0.99 -3.21
C LEU A 132 -14.62 -1.48 -3.78
N LYS A 133 -14.61 -1.82 -5.07
CA LYS A 133 -13.36 -2.13 -5.77
C LYS A 133 -12.58 -0.85 -6.02
N ALA A 134 -11.26 -0.96 -6.16
CA ALA A 134 -10.41 0.17 -6.51
C ALA A 134 -10.83 0.83 -7.83
N GLU A 135 -11.25 0.05 -8.83
CA GLU A 135 -11.72 0.56 -10.14
C GLU A 135 -12.99 1.42 -10.04
N ASN A 136 -13.73 1.34 -8.93
CA ASN A 136 -14.92 2.15 -8.67
C ASN A 136 -14.66 3.33 -7.74
N LEU A 137 -13.40 3.64 -7.47
CA LEU A 137 -12.99 4.71 -6.56
C LEU A 137 -11.98 5.61 -7.24
N GLN A 138 -12.26 6.91 -7.21
CA GLN A 138 -11.35 7.93 -7.69
C GLN A 138 -10.89 8.78 -6.51
N ARG A 139 -9.57 8.91 -6.32
CA ARG A 139 -9.03 9.81 -5.30
C ARG A 139 -9.38 11.26 -5.66
N VAL A 140 -9.86 12.00 -4.65
CA VAL A 140 -10.21 13.40 -4.76
C VAL A 140 -9.27 14.18 -3.85
N ASP A 141 -8.44 15.05 -4.43
CA ASP A 141 -7.45 15.83 -3.67
C ASP A 141 -8.09 16.87 -2.73
N THR A 142 -9.38 17.16 -2.92
CA THR A 142 -10.16 18.06 -2.08
C THR A 142 -10.88 17.26 -1.01
N ALA A 143 -10.25 17.11 0.16
CA ALA A 143 -11.04 16.88 1.37
C ALA A 143 -12.01 18.08 1.52
N PRO A 144 -13.30 17.86 1.88
CA PRO A 144 -14.20 18.98 2.11
C PRO A 144 -13.56 19.86 3.18
N PHE A 145 -13.33 21.13 2.83
CA PHE A 145 -12.98 22.17 3.79
C PHE A 145 -14.08 22.19 4.86
N GLU A 146 -13.88 21.48 5.96
CA GLU A 146 -14.63 21.76 7.19
C GLU A 146 -14.13 23.13 7.66
N GLY A 147 -14.93 24.15 7.37
CA GLY A 147 -14.70 25.51 7.79
C GLY A 147 -14.50 25.57 9.30
N ARG A 148 -13.31 25.98 9.73
CA ARG A 148 -13.15 26.63 11.02
C ARG A 148 -13.63 28.07 10.88
N VAL A 149 -14.84 28.29 11.40
CA VAL A 149 -15.24 29.56 12.02
C VAL A 149 -14.41 29.80 13.28
#